data_AF-A0A7C6BHU2-F1
#
_entry.id   AF-A0A7C6BHU2-F1
#
_cell.length_a   1.000
_cell.length_b   1.000
_cell.length_c   1.000
_cell.angle_alpha   90.00
_cell.angle_beta   90.00
_cell.angle_gamma   90.00
#
_symmetry.space_group_name_H-M   'P 1'
#
loop_
_entity.id
_entity.type
_entity.pdbx_description
1 polymer ?
#
loop_
_entity_poly.entity_id
_entity_poly.type
_entity_poly.pdbx_seq_one_letter_code
_entity_poly.pdbx_strand_id
1 'polypeptide(L)' 'MKDWNQERDRIVDWLRERVQKAKAKGVVLGLSGGIDSSVAGALAKIAFPENTLGLMLPCHSLPLDQQDAE' A
#
# COMPACT_ATOMS: atom_id res chain seq x y z
N MET A 1 8.75 0.36 24.72
CA MET A 1 7.84 -0.35 23.80
C MET A 1 7.67 0.54 22.57
N LYS A 2 7.62 -0.02 21.35
CA LYS A 2 7.39 0.81 20.14
C LYS A 2 5.94 1.29 20.11
N ASP A 3 5.73 2.54 19.77
CA ASP A 3 4.40 3.07 19.44
C ASP A 3 4.16 2.88 17.93
N TRP A 4 3.27 1.96 17.60
CA TRP A 4 2.95 1.62 16.21
C TRP A 4 2.08 2.68 15.51
N ASN A 5 1.33 3.51 16.26
CA ASN A 5 0.59 4.62 15.68
C ASN A 5 1.56 5.70 15.21
N GLN A 6 2.57 6.02 16.04
CA GLN A 6 3.61 6.96 15.67
C GLN A 6 4.38 6.49 14.42
N GLU A 7 4.72 5.20 14.35
CA GLU A 7 5.43 4.63 13.20
C GLU A 7 4.57 4.63 11.93
N ARG A 8 3.28 4.29 12.05
CA ARG A 8 2.31 4.40 10.96
C ARG A 8 2.28 5.82 10.40
N ASP A 9 2.11 6.81 11.27
CA ASP A 9 2.01 8.22 10.87
C ASP A 9 3.29 8.71 10.19
N ARG A 10 4.45 8.31 10.74
CA ARG A 10 5.77 8.56 10.12
C ARG A 10 5.85 8.04 8.68
N ILE A 11 5.37 6.82 8.43
CA ILE A 11 5.41 6.21 7.08
C ILE A 11 4.40 6.88 6.15
N VAL A 12 3.20 7.20 6.63
CA VAL A 12 2.16 7.90 5.86
C VAL A 12 2.65 9.27 5.41
N ASP A 13 3.26 10.05 6.30
CA ASP A 13 3.80 11.36 5.95
C ASP A 13 4.99 11.28 4.99
N TRP A 14 5.85 10.27 5.19
CA TRP A 14 6.92 9.98 4.24
C TRP A 14 6.38 9.65 2.84
N LEU A 15 5.32 8.83 2.73
CA LEU A 15 4.68 8.53 1.44
C LEU A 15 4.14 9.80 0.76
N ARG A 16 3.45 10.66 1.51
CA ARG A 16 2.95 11.97 1.03
C ARG A 16 4.08 12.84 0.48
N GLU A 17 5.18 12.95 1.22
CA GLU A 17 6.36 13.70 0.80
C GLU A 17 6.97 13.14 -0.49
N ARG A 18 7.10 11.81 -0.61
CA ARG A 18 7.67 11.17 -1.81
C ARG A 18 6.81 11.40 -3.06
N VAL A 19 5.50 11.25 -2.94
CA VAL A 19 4.57 11.49 -4.06
C VAL A 19 4.56 12.96 -4.47
N GLN A 20 4.58 13.89 -3.50
CA GLN A 20 4.68 15.33 -3.78
C GLN A 20 5.98 15.67 -4.52
N LYS A 21 7.13 15.14 -4.06
CA LYS A 21 8.43 15.34 -4.72
C LYS A 21 8.45 14.79 -6.14
N ALA A 22 7.74 13.69 -6.39
CA ALA A 22 7.57 13.10 -7.71
C ALA A 22 6.60 13.89 -8.61
N LYS A 23 5.93 14.93 -8.10
CA LYS A 23 4.83 15.65 -8.78
C LYS A 23 3.71 14.72 -9.24
N ALA A 24 3.46 13.65 -8.49
CA ALA A 24 2.41 12.68 -8.74
C ALA A 24 1.17 12.98 -7.88
N LYS A 25 0.08 12.24 -8.10
CA LYS A 25 -1.20 12.40 -7.40
C LYS A 25 -1.49 11.32 -6.36
N GLY A 26 -0.72 10.24 -6.37
CA GLY A 26 -0.97 9.06 -5.54
C GLY A 26 -0.03 7.90 -5.86
N VAL A 27 -0.46 6.69 -5.53
CA VAL A 27 0.37 5.48 -5.57
C VAL A 27 -0.29 4.37 -6.39
N VAL A 28 0.53 3.64 -7.15
CA VAL A 28 0.17 2.36 -7.76
C VAL A 28 1.07 1.29 -7.15
N LEU A 29 0.50 0.17 -6.71
CA LEU A 29 1.26 -0.93 -6.11
C LEU A 29 0.63 -2.29 -6.41
N GLY A 30 1.44 -3.35 -6.37
CA GLY A 30 0.96 -4.72 -6.47
C GLY A 30 0.39 -5.23 -5.15
N LEU A 31 -0.75 -5.92 -5.20
CA LEU A 31 -1.34 -6.67 -4.09
C LEU A 31 -1.27 -8.16 -4.41
N SER A 32 -0.62 -8.94 -3.54
CA SER A 32 -0.35 -10.36 -3.78
C SER A 32 -1.02 -11.29 -2.77
N GLY A 33 -1.82 -10.75 -1.85
CA GLY A 33 -2.37 -11.49 -0.70
C GLY A 33 -1.39 -11.64 0.47
N GLY A 34 -0.12 -11.30 0.28
CA GLY A 34 0.91 -11.37 1.32
C GLY A 34 0.92 -10.15 2.24
N ILE A 35 1.28 -10.37 3.51
CA ILE A 35 1.28 -9.35 4.58
C ILE A 35 2.01 -8.05 4.22
N ASP A 36 3.16 -8.14 3.56
CA ASP A 36 3.95 -6.96 3.21
C ASP A 36 3.20 -6.05 2.22
N SER A 37 2.59 -6.66 1.20
CA SER A 37 1.80 -5.94 0.19
C SER A 37 0.51 -5.36 0.80
N SER A 38 -0.13 -6.09 1.72
CA SER A 38 -1.34 -5.64 2.41
C SER A 38 -1.06 -4.46 3.34
N VAL A 39 0.05 -4.49 4.10
CA VAL A 39 0.47 -3.37 4.94
C VAL A 39 0.81 -2.15 4.09
N ALA A 40 1.56 -2.33 2.99
CA ALA A 40 1.86 -1.25 2.07
C ALA A 40 0.59 -0.64 1.45
N GLY A 41 -0.37 -1.47 1.04
CA GLY A 41 -1.66 -1.04 0.50
C GLY A 41 -2.50 -0.26 1.50
N ALA A 42 -2.59 -0.75 2.75
CA ALA A 42 -3.31 -0.06 3.82
C ALA A 42 -2.70 1.33 4.10
N LEU A 43 -1.37 1.42 4.22
CA LEU A 43 -0.68 2.70 4.44
C LEU A 43 -0.83 3.65 3.25
N ALA A 44 -0.76 3.13 2.01
CA ALA A 44 -1.00 3.91 0.81
C ALA A 44 -2.43 4.47 0.77
N LYS A 45 -3.44 3.66 1.12
CA LYS A 45 -4.85 4.10 1.20
C LYS A 45 -5.07 5.16 2.27
N ILE A 46 -4.40 5.07 3.42
CA ILE A 46 -4.44 6.13 4.45
C ILE A 46 -3.80 7.42 3.92
N ALA A 47 -2.67 7.31 3.22
CA ALA A 47 -1.96 8.46 2.66
C ALA A 47 -2.75 9.14 1.53
N PHE A 48 -3.38 8.34 0.66
CA PHE A 48 -4.10 8.77 -0.55
C PHE A 48 -5.43 8.02 -0.69
N PRO A 49 -6.48 8.39 0.07
CA PRO A 49 -7.75 7.67 0.08
C PRO A 49 -8.39 7.51 -1.30
N GLU A 50 -8.32 8.54 -2.14
CA GLU A 50 -8.94 8.54 -3.47
C GLU A 50 -7.95 8.25 -4.61
N ASN A 51 -6.64 8.23 -4.34
CA ASN A 51 -5.59 8.10 -5.37
C ASN A 51 -4.64 6.93 -5.07
N THR A 52 -5.21 5.77 -4.73
CA THR A 52 -4.46 4.52 -4.57
C THR A 52 -5.03 3.46 -5.51
N LEU A 53 -4.18 2.90 -6.37
CA LEU A 53 -4.52 1.81 -7.26
C LEU A 53 -3.73 0.55 -6.89
N GLY A 54 -4.44 -0.48 -6.41
CA GLY A 54 -3.89 -1.83 -6.22
C GLY A 54 -3.98 -2.64 -7.52
N LEU A 55 -2.93 -3.38 -7.85
CA LEU A 55 -2.89 -4.29 -8.98
C LEU A 55 -2.69 -5.72 -8.49
N MET A 56 -3.65 -6.59 -8.78
CA MET A 56 -3.48 -8.04 -8.66
C MET A 56 -2.93 -8.57 -9.98
N LEU A 57 -1.75 -9.18 -9.95
CA LEU A 57 -1.03 -9.67 -11.15
C LEU A 57 -0.73 -11.17 -11.02
N PRO A 58 -1.74 -12.06 -11.00
CA PRO A 58 -1.54 -13.49 -10.84
C PRO A 58 -0.77 -14.08 -12.03
N CYS A 59 0.11 -15.05 -11.76
CA CYS A 59 0.87 -15.76 -12.78
C CYS A 59 1.04 -17.23 -12.37
N HIS A 60 0.07 -18.07 -12.75
CA HIS A 60 -0.03 -19.46 -12.27
C HIS A 60 0.03 -19.58 -10.73
N SER A 61 -0.39 -18.52 -10.03
CA SER A 61 -0.41 -18.40 -8.57
C SER A 61 -1.54 -19.22 -7.95
N LEU A 62 -1.48 -19.42 -6.63
CA LEU A 62 -2.57 -20.07 -5.91
C LEU A 62 -3.82 -19.17 -5.96
N PRO A 63 -5.02 -19.71 -6.24
CA PRO A 63 -6.25 -18.90 -6.26
C PRO A 63 -6.53 -18.17 -4.94
N LEU A 64 -6.07 -18.73 -3.81
CA LEU A 64 -6.22 -18.12 -2.49
C LEU A 64 -5.44 -16.80 -2.38
N ASP A 65 -4.24 -16.70 -2.97
CA ASP A 65 -3.43 -15.48 -2.92
C ASP A 65 -4.16 -14.30 -3.58
N GLN A 66 -4.88 -14.59 -4.66
CA GLN A 66 -5.70 -13.59 -5.34
C GLN A 66 -6.94 -13.23 -4.53
N GLN A 67 -7.59 -14.22 -3.90
CA GLN A 67 -8.75 -13.99 -3.03
C GLN A 67 -8.38 -13.12 -1.81
N ASP A 68 -7.22 -13.36 -1.19
CA ASP A 68 -6.74 -12.59 -0.05
C ASP A 68 -6.30 -11.16 -0.43
N ALA A 69 -6.05 -10.91 -1.72
CA ALA A 69 -5.65 -9.61 -2.25
C ALA A 69 -6.83 -8.69 -2.63
N GLU A 70 -8.04 -9.25 -2.79
CA GLU A 70 -9.27 -8.56 -3.21
C GLU A 70 -9.98 -7.85 -2.04
#